data_AF-A0A1Q3FT39-F1
#
_entry.id   AF-A0A1Q3FT39-F1
#
_cell.length_a   1.000
_cell.length_b   1.000
_cell.length_c   1.000
_cell.angle_alpha   90.00
_cell.angle_beta   90.00
_cell.angle_gamma   90.00
#
_symmetry.space_group_name_H-M   'P 1'
#
loop_
_entity.id
_entity.type
_entity.pdbx_description
1 polymer ?
#
loop_
_entity_poly.entity_id
_entity_poly.type
_entity_poly.pdbx_seq_one_letter_code
_entity_poly.pdbx_strand_id
1 'polypeptide(L)'
;MISKAREKQLLCCLPMLILPAKRALNTKDPDVIIATLRALQQLVQAGPWIGPALVPYYRQLLPVMNMFKPVNCNIGGHIDFQGGHRLGDVIGETLTVLERTGGKDAYLNIKYMVPTYESCVQNR
;
A
#
# COMPACT_ATOMS: atom_id res chain seq x y z
N MET A 1 -21.15 18.87 -4.08
CA MET A 1 -20.03 19.69 -4.61
C MET A 1 -18.76 19.64 -3.76
N ILE A 2 -18.85 19.41 -2.44
CA ILE A 2 -17.68 19.42 -1.52
C ILE A 2 -16.70 18.23 -1.73
N SER A 3 -17.17 17.07 -2.19
CA SER A 3 -16.32 15.88 -2.41
C SER A 3 -15.34 16.02 -3.58
N LYS A 4 -15.76 16.61 -4.71
CA LYS A 4 -14.90 16.79 -5.91
C LYS A 4 -13.75 17.78 -5.69
N ALA A 5 -13.97 18.84 -4.91
CA ALA A 5 -12.93 19.83 -4.62
C ALA A 5 -11.79 19.21 -3.79
N ARG A 6 -12.16 18.38 -2.80
CA ARG A 6 -11.22 17.66 -1.94
C ARG A 6 -10.39 16.65 -2.73
N GLU A 7 -11.01 15.89 -3.63
CA GLU A 7 -10.31 14.95 -4.51
C GLU A 7 -9.27 15.65 -5.39
N LYS A 8 -9.62 16.79 -6.01
CA LYS A 8 -8.67 17.57 -6.82
C LYS A 8 -7.49 18.10 -6.01
N GLN A 9 -7.73 18.56 -4.77
CA GLN A 9 -6.66 18.99 -3.88
C GLN A 9 -5.74 17.83 -3.49
N LEU A 10 -6.31 16.66 -3.17
CA LEU A 10 -5.52 15.46 -2.87
C LEU A 10 -4.65 15.02 -4.05
N LEU A 11 -5.19 15.07 -5.28
CA LEU A 11 -4.43 14.76 -6.51
C LEU A 11 -3.26 15.73 -6.72
N CYS A 12 -3.43 17.03 -6.46
CA CYS A 12 -2.34 18.00 -6.55
C CYS A 12 -1.27 17.82 -5.47
N CYS A 13 -1.64 17.35 -4.29
CA CYS A 13 -0.71 17.10 -3.18
C CYS A 13 -0.02 15.73 -3.27
N LEU A 14 -0.56 14.81 -4.07
CA LEU A 14 -0.12 13.42 -4.20
C LEU A 14 1.40 13.29 -4.44
N PRO A 15 2.03 14.03 -5.37
CA PRO A 15 3.48 13.97 -5.59
C PRO A 15 4.30 14.40 -4.36
N MET A 16 3.80 15.37 -3.59
CA MET A 16 4.47 15.85 -2.37
C MET A 16 4.38 14.84 -1.23
N LEU A 17 3.35 13.99 -1.21
CA LEU A 17 3.15 12.95 -0.19
C LEU A 17 4.00 11.70 -0.43
N ILE A 18 4.49 11.48 -1.66
CA ILE A 18 5.28 10.28 -2.00
C ILE A 18 6.59 10.20 -1.23
N LEU A 19 7.33 11.31 -1.16
CA LEU A 19 8.62 11.35 -0.46
C LEU A 19 8.50 11.06 1.05
N PRO A 20 7.62 11.73 1.82
CA PRO A 20 7.43 11.42 3.23
C PRO A 20 6.87 10.01 3.45
N ALA A 21 5.93 9.54 2.62
CA ALA A 21 5.45 8.16 2.70
C ALA A 21 6.58 7.14 2.49
N LYS A 22 7.42 7.36 1.47
CA LYS A 22 8.61 6.53 1.24
C LYS A 22 9.56 6.54 2.43
N ARG A 23 9.80 7.69 3.06
CA ARG A 23 10.66 7.79 4.25
C ARG A 23 10.08 7.01 5.43
N ALA A 24 8.78 7.15 5.68
CA ALA A 24 8.08 6.44 6.76
C ALA A 24 8.01 4.92 6.53
N LEU A 25 7.93 4.46 5.28
CA LEU A 25 8.05 3.04 4.97
C LEU A 25 9.49 2.51 5.19
N ASN A 26 10.51 3.36 4.97
CA ASN A 26 11.93 2.98 5.14
C ASN A 26 12.43 3.03 6.59
N THR A 27 11.63 3.50 7.55
CA THR A 27 12.01 3.54 8.98
C THR A 27 12.22 2.15 9.59
N LYS A 28 11.71 1.09 8.96
CA LYS A 28 11.74 -0.31 9.45
C LYS A 28 11.04 -0.57 10.79
N ASP A 29 10.39 0.46 11.32
CA ASP A 29 9.54 0.36 12.50
C ASP A 29 8.16 -0.17 12.07
N PRO A 30 7.71 -1.33 12.61
CA PRO A 30 6.47 -1.97 12.16
C PRO A 30 5.23 -1.10 12.42
N ASP A 31 5.18 -0.35 13.53
CA ASP A 31 4.04 0.50 13.87
C ASP A 31 3.93 1.69 12.91
N VAL A 32 5.07 2.33 12.61
CA VAL A 32 5.13 3.43 11.62
C VAL A 32 4.75 2.94 10.23
N ILE A 33 5.23 1.75 9.83
CA ILE A 33 4.89 1.16 8.53
C ILE A 33 3.39 0.87 8.47
N ILE A 34 2.81 0.21 9.49
CA ILE A 34 1.38 -0.11 9.54
C ILE A 34 0.54 1.18 9.47
N ALA A 35 0.89 2.20 10.25
CA ALA A 35 0.20 3.49 10.22
C ALA A 35 0.27 4.14 8.82
N THR A 36 1.43 4.08 8.17
CA THR A 36 1.63 4.63 6.82
C THR A 36 0.81 3.85 5.77
N LEU A 37 0.79 2.52 5.86
CA LEU A 37 0.01 1.66 4.96
C LEU A 37 -1.50 1.92 5.11
N ARG A 38 -2.00 2.02 6.34
CA ARG A 38 -3.41 2.36 6.61
C ARG A 38 -3.78 3.75 6.08
N ALA A 39 -2.90 4.74 6.25
CA ALA A 39 -3.11 6.07 5.67
C ALA A 39 -3.16 6.02 4.13
N LEU A 40 -2.31 5.22 3.48
CA LEU A 40 -2.35 5.00 2.04
C LEU A 40 -3.65 4.33 1.58
N GLN A 41 -4.13 3.31 2.31
CA GLN A 41 -5.42 2.67 2.03
C GLN A 41 -6.58 3.68 2.09
N GLN A 42 -6.63 4.51 3.13
CA GLN A 42 -7.65 5.56 3.26
C GLN A 42 -7.53 6.61 2.15
N LEU A 43 -6.30 6.99 1.76
CA LEU A 43 -6.06 7.96 0.69
C LEU A 43 -6.61 7.48 -0.65
N VAL A 44 -6.30 6.25 -1.07
CA VAL A 44 -6.78 5.74 -2.37
C VAL A 44 -8.27 5.43 -2.38
N GLN A 45 -8.88 5.20 -1.22
CA GLN A 45 -10.33 5.05 -1.08
C GLN A 45 -11.07 6.39 -1.02
N ALA A 46 -10.36 7.51 -0.81
CA ALA A 46 -10.98 8.83 -0.70
C ALA A 46 -11.51 9.39 -2.04
N GLY A 47 -11.11 8.82 -3.18
CA GLY A 47 -11.58 9.26 -4.49
C GLY A 47 -11.23 8.26 -5.61
N PRO A 48 -12.13 8.06 -6.59
CA PRO A 48 -11.95 7.09 -7.67
C PRO A 48 -10.73 7.38 -8.56
N TRP A 49 -10.26 8.63 -8.64
CA TRP A 49 -9.11 8.99 -9.46
C TRP A 49 -7.77 8.99 -8.71
N ILE A 50 -7.79 8.81 -7.38
CA ILE A 50 -6.58 8.84 -6.55
C ILE A 50 -5.76 7.56 -6.74
N GLY A 51 -6.42 6.39 -6.77
CA GLY A 51 -5.78 5.11 -7.02
C GLY A 51 -4.99 5.08 -8.34
N PRO A 52 -5.61 5.40 -9.49
CA PRO A 52 -4.92 5.43 -10.79
C PRO A 52 -3.78 6.45 -10.83
N ALA A 53 -3.95 7.61 -10.16
CA ALA A 53 -2.90 8.62 -10.06
C ALA A 53 -1.69 8.17 -9.21
N LEU A 54 -1.87 7.17 -8.33
CA LEU A 54 -0.79 6.62 -7.51
C LEU A 54 0.06 5.58 -8.26
N VAL A 55 -0.46 4.97 -9.33
CA VAL A 55 0.21 3.90 -10.11
C VAL A 55 1.63 4.27 -10.57
N PRO A 56 1.92 5.47 -11.09
CA PRO A 56 3.28 5.86 -11.47
C PRO A 56 4.28 5.84 -10.30
N TYR A 57 3.79 5.98 -9.07
CA TYR A 57 4.60 6.02 -7.85
C TYR A 57 4.78 4.66 -7.19
N TYR A 58 4.09 3.61 -7.67
CA TYR A 58 4.23 2.25 -7.15
C TYR A 58 5.68 1.76 -7.15
N ARG A 59 6.46 2.15 -8.17
CA ARG A 59 7.89 1.81 -8.26
C ARG A 59 8.72 2.35 -7.08
N GLN A 60 8.28 3.43 -6.45
CA GLN A 60 8.98 4.06 -5.34
C GLN A 60 8.52 3.56 -3.98
N LEU A 61 7.24 3.15 -3.88
CA LEU A 61 6.59 2.79 -2.62
C LEU A 61 6.59 1.28 -2.35
N LEU A 62 6.30 0.47 -3.38
CA LEU A 62 6.09 -0.97 -3.24
C LEU A 62 7.36 -1.82 -2.96
N PRO A 63 8.58 -1.45 -3.38
CA PRO A 63 9.76 -2.27 -3.10
C PRO A 63 9.98 -2.51 -1.60
N VAL A 64 9.63 -1.54 -0.77
CA VAL A 64 9.72 -1.65 0.68
C VAL A 64 8.76 -2.72 1.21
N MET A 65 7.54 -2.80 0.66
CA MET A 65 6.55 -3.81 1.04
C MET A 65 7.01 -5.24 0.67
N ASN A 66 7.76 -5.40 -0.43
CA ASN A 66 8.34 -6.69 -0.81
C ASN A 66 9.39 -7.19 0.19
N MET A 67 10.15 -6.26 0.81
CA MET A 67 11.15 -6.60 1.84
C MET A 67 10.51 -7.16 3.12
N PHE A 68 9.28 -6.74 3.44
CA PHE A 68 8.56 -7.17 4.65
C PHE A 68 7.66 -8.38 4.46
N LYS A 69 7.42 -8.82 3.22
CA LYS A 69 6.70 -10.08 2.93
C LYS A 69 7.37 -11.35 3.49
N PRO A 70 8.71 -11.54 3.40
CA PRO A 70 9.36 -12.69 4.02
C PRO A 70 9.43 -12.61 5.56
N VAL A 71 9.05 -11.48 6.18
CA VAL A 71 8.99 -11.33 7.66
C VAL A 71 7.79 -12.09 8.27
N ASN A 72 7.04 -12.83 7.45
CA ASN A 72 6.25 -13.95 7.98
C ASN A 72 7.11 -15.11 8.53
N CYS A 73 8.43 -15.11 8.30
CA CYS A 73 9.37 -16.03 8.92
C CYS A 73 10.11 -15.34 10.08
N ASN A 74 9.71 -15.71 11.30
CA ASN A 74 10.50 -15.60 12.53
C ASN A 74 11.03 -14.20 12.88
N ILE A 75 10.18 -13.37 13.50
CA ILE A 75 10.66 -12.68 14.71
C ILE A 75 10.84 -13.80 15.73
N GLY A 76 12.07 -14.30 15.84
CA GLY A 76 12.39 -15.52 16.56
C GLY A 76 11.83 -15.54 17.98
N GLY A 77 11.10 -16.61 18.30
CA GLY A 77 10.88 -17.03 19.68
C GLY A 77 9.58 -16.60 20.36
N HIS A 78 8.70 -15.82 19.72
CA HIS A 78 7.37 -15.54 20.27
C HIS A 78 6.28 -15.94 19.27
N ILE A 79 5.66 -17.08 19.52
CA ILE A 79 4.39 -17.46 18.88
C ILE A 79 3.37 -16.48 19.44
N ASP A 80 3.12 -15.39 18.73
CA ASP A 80 2.13 -14.40 19.15
C ASP A 80 0.73 -14.98 18.91
N PHE A 81 0.14 -15.52 19.99
CA PHE A 81 -1.23 -16.05 20.02
C PHE A 81 -2.29 -14.93 20.05
N GLN A 82 -1.89 -13.65 20.05
CA GLN A 82 -2.79 -12.52 20.24
C GLN A 82 -3.09 -11.73 18.97
N GLY A 83 -3.64 -12.36 17.92
CA GLY A 83 -4.52 -11.70 16.92
C GLY A 83 -4.11 -10.34 16.32
N GLY A 84 -2.84 -9.94 16.41
CA GLY A 84 -2.33 -8.66 15.99
C GLY A 84 -2.05 -8.74 14.50
N HIS A 85 -2.71 -7.89 13.71
CA HIS A 85 -2.54 -7.83 12.26
C HIS A 85 -1.05 -7.88 11.92
N ARG A 86 -0.60 -9.03 11.44
CA ARG A 86 0.82 -9.25 11.16
C ARG A 86 1.17 -8.24 10.08
N LEU A 87 2.33 -7.61 10.15
CA LEU A 87 2.73 -6.62 9.14
C LEU A 87 2.50 -7.14 7.70
N GLY A 88 2.68 -8.45 7.49
CA GLY A 88 2.33 -9.15 6.24
C GLY A 88 0.85 -9.10 5.83
N ASP A 89 -0.08 -9.20 6.79
CA ASP A 89 -1.53 -9.10 6.54
C ASP A 89 -1.91 -7.68 6.09
N VAL A 90 -1.40 -6.66 6.79
CA VAL A 90 -1.64 -5.25 6.41
C VAL A 90 -1.04 -4.94 5.04
N ILE A 91 0.14 -5.50 4.73
CA ILE A 91 0.74 -5.37 3.39
C ILE A 91 -0.16 -6.04 2.34
N GLY A 92 -0.62 -7.27 2.59
CA GLY A 92 -1.50 -7.99 1.68
C GLY A 92 -2.80 -7.25 1.39
N GLU A 93 -3.45 -6.75 2.44
CA GLU A 93 -4.65 -5.91 2.35
C GLU A 93 -4.37 -4.62 1.56
N THR A 94 -3.25 -3.95 1.84
CA THR A 94 -2.88 -2.72 1.13
C THR A 94 -2.69 -2.97 -0.36
N LEU A 95 -1.98 -4.04 -0.75
CA LEU A 95 -1.78 -4.39 -2.16
C LEU A 95 -3.11 -4.70 -2.86
N THR A 96 -4.04 -5.37 -2.16
CA THR A 96 -5.40 -5.64 -2.64
C THR A 96 -6.17 -4.35 -2.90
N VAL A 97 -6.13 -3.39 -1.95
CA VAL A 97 -6.78 -2.08 -2.11
C VAL A 97 -6.17 -1.30 -3.27
N LEU A 98 -4.85 -1.33 -3.43
CA LEU A 98 -4.13 -0.66 -4.52
C LEU A 98 -4.46 -1.25 -5.90
N GLU A 99 -4.64 -2.57 -5.99
CA GLU A 99 -5.08 -3.23 -7.22
C GLU A 99 -6.52 -2.86 -7.57
N ARG A 100 -7.43 -2.92 -6.59
CA ARG A 100 -8.86 -2.60 -6.78
C ARG A 100 -9.10 -1.15 -7.16
N THR A 101 -8.29 -0.23 -6.65
CA THR A 101 -8.45 1.21 -6.89
C THR A 101 -7.60 1.72 -8.06
N GLY A 102 -6.47 1.09 -8.38
CA GLY A 102 -5.52 1.59 -9.38
C GLY A 102 -5.90 1.36 -10.84
N GLY A 103 -6.98 0.64 -11.13
CA GLY A 103 -7.45 0.38 -12.50
C GLY A 103 -6.64 -0.69 -13.25
N LYS A 104 -6.83 -0.74 -14.58
CA LYS A 104 -6.32 -1.78 -15.48
C LYS A 104 -4.82 -2.10 -15.31
N ASP A 105 -3.99 -1.08 -15.12
CA ASP A 105 -2.53 -1.24 -15.09
C ASP A 105 -1.96 -1.47 -13.68
N ALA A 106 -2.81 -1.44 -12.64
CA ALA A 106 -2.38 -1.55 -11.25
C ALA A 106 -1.74 -2.90 -10.96
N TYR A 107 -2.41 -4.00 -11.34
CA TYR A 107 -1.90 -5.36 -11.10
C TYR A 107 -0.52 -5.56 -11.73
N LEU A 108 -0.34 -5.15 -13.00
CA LEU A 108 0.94 -5.31 -13.70
C LEU A 108 2.06 -4.55 -12.97
N ASN A 109 1.82 -3.30 -12.58
CA ASN A 109 2.79 -2.50 -11.84
C ASN A 109 3.11 -3.08 -10.45
N ILE A 110 2.09 -3.61 -9.75
CA ILE A 110 2.28 -4.29 -8.47
C ILE A 110 3.11 -5.57 -8.66
N LYS A 111 2.79 -6.40 -9.65
CA LYS A 111 3.48 -7.67 -9.95
C LYS A 111 4.94 -7.46 -10.31
N TYR A 112 5.26 -6.38 -11.04
CA TYR A 112 6.66 -6.00 -11.34
C TYR A 112 7.46 -5.63 -10.09
N MET A 113 6.83 -5.06 -9.07
CA MET A 113 7.50 -4.62 -7.84
C MET A 113 7.50 -5.68 -6.73
N VAL A 114 6.44 -6.49 -6.68
CA VAL A 114 6.20 -7.55 -5.70
C VAL A 114 5.88 -8.83 -6.48
N PRO A 115 6.89 -9.57 -6.97
CA PRO A 115 6.66 -10.76 -7.80
C PRO A 115 5.83 -11.86 -7.12
N THR A 116 5.90 -11.90 -5.79
CA THR A 116 5.16 -12.83 -4.91
C THR A 116 3.70 -12.45 -4.70
N TYR A 117 3.23 -11.31 -5.22
CA TYR A 117 1.82 -10.92 -5.14
C TYR A 117 1.00 -11.69 -6.19
N GLU A 118 -0.18 -12.18 -5.78
CA GLU A 118 -1.15 -12.83 -6.64
C GLU A 118 -2.39 -11.93 -6.73
N SER A 119 -2.96 -11.80 -7.94
CA SER A 119 -4.09 -10.90 -8.18
C SER A 119 -5.28 -11.29 -7.31
N CYS A 120 -5.87 -10.30 -6.65
CA CYS A 120 -7.10 -10.49 -5.89
C CYS A 120 -8.37 -10.29 -6.76
N VAL A 121 -8.23 -9.74 -7.97
CA VAL A 121 -9.34 -9.41 -8.87
C VAL A 121 -9.52 -10.47 -9.96
N GLN A 122 -8.45 -11.16 -10.36
CA GLN A 122 -8.45 -12.11 -11.48
C GLN A 122 -8.92 -13.54 -11.10
N ASN A 123 -9.34 -13.77 -9.86
CA ASN A 123 -9.88 -15.06 -9.39
C ASN A 123 -11.42 -15.05 -9.21
N ARG A 124 -12.15 -14.34 -10.08
CA ARG A 124 -13.62 -14.38 -10.14
C ARG A 124 -14.11 -14.58 -11.57
#